data_AF-A0A939E299-F1
#
_entry.id   AF-A0A939E299-F1
#
_cell.length_a   1.000
_cell.length_b   1.000
_cell.length_c   1.000
_cell.angle_alpha   90.00
_cell.angle_beta   90.00
_cell.angle_gamma   90.00
#
_symmetry.space_group_name_H-M   'P 1'
#
loop_
_entity.id
_entity.type
_entity.pdbx_description
1 polymer ?
#
loop_
_entity_poly.entity_id
_entity_poly.type
_entity_poly.pdbx_seq_one_letter_code
_entity_poly.pdbx_strand_id
1 'polypeptide(L)'
;MTRYAPVIKRDHGRMLYRDHKPYFAPDSLDDLTGPAQGIFILPHSVRWQNEKVRTFDVTVDVERRCAYRDLISEGTDEQQCEFINKELLIQDFPHIFLAERAYKLWKDSFPELAQDG
;
A
#
# COMPACT_ATOMS: atom_id res chain seq x y z
N MET A 1 -1.38 -55.15 27.22
CA MET A 1 -0.58 -54.26 26.35
C MET A 1 -1.52 -53.26 25.68
N THR A 2 -1.74 -52.09 26.28
CA THR A 2 -2.59 -51.04 25.69
C THR A 2 -1.68 -49.95 25.16
N ARG A 3 -1.52 -49.87 23.84
CA ARG A 3 -0.78 -48.77 23.20
C ARG A 3 -1.63 -47.51 23.29
N TYR A 4 -1.12 -46.49 23.98
CA TYR A 4 -1.64 -45.13 23.87
C TYR A 4 -1.33 -44.61 22.46
N ALA A 5 -2.35 -44.14 21.75
CA ALA A 5 -2.17 -43.33 20.54
C ALA A 5 -1.80 -41.90 20.96
N PRO A 6 -0.84 -41.24 20.28
CA PRO A 6 -0.53 -39.86 20.59
C PRO A 6 -1.69 -38.95 20.17
N VAL A 7 -2.12 -38.09 21.09
CA VAL A 7 -3.01 -36.97 20.78
C VAL A 7 -2.22 -36.00 19.90
N ILE A 8 -2.49 -36.00 18.60
CA ILE A 8 -1.94 -35.00 17.69
C ILE A 8 -2.60 -33.66 18.04
N LYS A 9 -1.85 -32.77 18.70
CA LYS A 9 -2.25 -31.36 18.83
C LYS A 9 -2.31 -30.77 17.43
N ARG A 10 -3.52 -30.51 16.94
CA ARG A 10 -3.72 -29.64 15.79
C ARG A 10 -3.36 -28.21 16.21
N ASP A 11 -2.17 -27.77 15.84
CA ASP A 11 -1.81 -26.36 15.90
C ASP A 11 -2.61 -25.63 14.83
N HIS A 12 -3.67 -24.94 15.23
CA HIS A 12 -4.39 -24.01 14.36
C HIS A 12 -3.66 -22.68 14.43
N GLY A 13 -2.37 -22.70 14.06
CA GLY A 13 -1.46 -21.57 14.21
C GLY A 13 -2.18 -20.28 13.82
N ARG A 14 -2.23 -19.31 14.74
CA ARG A 14 -2.99 -18.08 14.52
C ARG A 14 -2.44 -17.39 13.27
N MET A 15 -3.22 -17.42 12.19
CA MET A 15 -2.93 -16.65 10.99
C MET A 15 -3.34 -15.21 11.25
N LEU A 16 -2.37 -14.32 11.46
CA LEU A 16 -2.66 -12.90 11.57
C LEU A 16 -2.88 -12.35 10.16
N TYR A 17 -3.96 -11.59 9.98
CA TYR A 17 -4.27 -10.96 8.69
C TYR A 17 -3.10 -10.16 8.12
N ARG A 18 -2.35 -9.44 8.97
CA ARG A 18 -1.18 -8.65 8.59
C ARG A 18 -0.07 -9.48 7.92
N ASP A 19 0.00 -10.78 8.21
CA ASP A 19 1.06 -11.66 7.69
C ASP A 19 0.72 -12.19 6.29
N HIS A 20 -0.57 -12.24 5.93
CA HIS A 20 -1.04 -12.81 4.67
C HIS A 20 -1.64 -11.80 3.69
N LYS A 21 -1.91 -10.56 4.14
CA LYS A 21 -2.42 -9.52 3.25
C LYS A 21 -1.46 -9.33 2.05
N PRO A 22 -1.93 -9.44 0.80
CA PRO A 22 -1.12 -9.15 -0.37
C PRO A 22 -0.89 -7.64 -0.49
N TYR A 23 0.28 -7.27 -1.01
CA TYR A 23 0.61 -5.90 -1.41
C TYR A 23 1.12 -5.97 -2.85
N PHE A 24 0.79 -4.93 -3.62
CA PHE A 24 1.19 -4.79 -5.01
C PHE A 24 2.16 -3.63 -5.15
N ALA A 25 3.00 -3.71 -6.17
CA ALA A 25 3.83 -2.64 -6.66
C ALA A 25 3.86 -2.77 -8.19
N PRO A 26 3.83 -1.66 -8.95
CA PRO A 26 3.93 -1.71 -10.39
C PRO A 26 5.31 -2.20 -10.85
N ASP A 27 5.43 -2.53 -12.14
CA ASP A 27 6.70 -2.99 -12.72
C ASP A 27 7.76 -1.88 -12.76
N SER A 28 7.34 -0.62 -12.91
CA SER A 28 8.22 0.55 -12.89
C SER A 28 7.59 1.76 -12.17
N LEU A 29 8.43 2.61 -11.58
CA LEU A 29 7.98 3.94 -11.12
C LEU A 29 7.53 4.85 -12.27
N ASP A 30 8.03 4.63 -13.49
CA ASP A 30 7.62 5.40 -14.67
C ASP A 30 6.16 5.15 -15.08
N ASP A 31 5.56 4.05 -14.61
CA ASP A 31 4.15 3.75 -14.86
C ASP A 31 3.21 4.57 -13.96
N LEU A 32 3.75 5.27 -12.96
CA LEU A 32 3.01 6.14 -12.04
C LEU A 32 2.69 7.49 -12.70
N THR A 33 1.51 7.54 -13.33
CA THR A 33 1.05 8.65 -14.18
C THR A 33 -0.03 9.50 -13.53
N GLY A 34 -0.25 9.33 -12.23
CA GLY A 34 -1.25 10.05 -11.47
C GLY A 34 -1.09 11.58 -11.51
N PRO A 35 -2.16 12.30 -11.16
CA PRO A 35 -2.21 13.75 -11.29
C PRO A 35 -1.17 14.41 -10.37
N ALA A 36 -0.49 15.46 -10.86
CA ALA A 36 0.39 16.29 -10.05
C ALA A 36 -0.30 17.55 -9.50
N GLN A 37 -1.54 17.82 -9.93
CA GLN A 37 -2.35 18.96 -9.51
C GLN A 37 -3.85 18.64 -9.51
N GLY A 38 -4.61 19.39 -8.71
CA GLY A 38 -6.06 19.30 -8.65
C GLY A 38 -6.58 18.23 -7.69
N ILE A 39 -7.85 17.89 -7.86
CA ILE A 39 -8.59 17.02 -6.96
C ILE A 39 -8.84 15.68 -7.65
N PHE A 40 -8.66 14.58 -6.93
CA PHE A 40 -8.99 13.24 -7.39
C PHE A 40 -9.80 12.49 -6.33
N ILE A 41 -10.49 11.44 -6.76
CA ILE A 41 -11.35 10.63 -5.91
C ILE A 41 -10.82 9.21 -5.93
N LEU A 42 -10.42 8.68 -4.78
CA LEU A 42 -9.94 7.30 -4.69
C LEU A 42 -11.07 6.31 -4.99
N PRO A 43 -10.76 5.19 -5.67
CA PRO A 43 -11.71 4.09 -5.84
C PRO A 43 -12.25 3.58 -4.51
N HIS A 44 -13.50 3.08 -4.52
CA HIS A 44 -14.14 2.60 -3.28
C HIS A 44 -13.48 1.33 -2.74
N SER A 45 -12.82 0.57 -3.62
CA SER A 45 -12.02 -0.61 -3.24
C SER A 45 -10.78 -0.23 -2.44
N VAL A 46 -10.19 0.94 -2.70
CA VAL A 46 -8.98 1.43 -2.01
C VAL A 46 -9.34 2.00 -0.65
N ARG A 47 -10.42 2.78 -0.59
CA ARG A 47 -10.92 3.35 0.66
C ARG A 47 -12.42 3.09 0.74
N TRP A 48 -12.85 2.31 1.73
CA TRP A 48 -14.25 1.91 1.84
C TRP A 48 -15.09 2.95 2.60
N GLN A 49 -15.28 4.11 1.98
CA GLN A 49 -15.96 5.28 2.56
C GLN A 49 -16.85 5.99 1.55
N ASN A 50 -17.65 6.96 1.99
CA ASN A 50 -18.37 7.84 1.05
C ASN A 50 -17.40 8.67 0.19
N GLU A 51 -17.89 9.19 -0.94
CA GLU A 51 -17.08 9.95 -1.91
C GLU A 51 -16.34 11.13 -1.26
N LYS A 52 -17.03 11.93 -0.43
CA LYS A 52 -16.46 13.10 0.24
C LYS A 52 -15.20 12.78 1.04
N VAL A 53 -15.14 11.61 1.68
CA VAL A 53 -13.99 11.17 2.50
C VAL A 53 -12.87 10.55 1.63
N ARG A 54 -13.15 10.29 0.35
CA ARG A 54 -12.23 9.73 -0.65
C ARG A 54 -11.76 10.76 -1.67
N THR A 55 -12.22 12.00 -1.56
CA THR A 55 -11.77 13.13 -2.36
C THR A 55 -10.54 13.75 -1.72
N PHE A 56 -9.47 13.90 -2.48
CA PHE A 56 -8.21 14.47 -2.02
C PHE A 56 -7.72 15.53 -3.00
N ASP A 57 -7.17 16.62 -2.48
CA ASP A 57 -6.39 17.58 -3.25
C ASP A 57 -4.92 17.14 -3.27
N VAL A 58 -4.41 16.83 -4.46
CA VAL A 58 -3.03 16.36 -4.63
C VAL A 58 -1.99 17.44 -4.34
N THR A 59 -2.39 18.72 -4.33
CA THR A 59 -1.49 19.83 -3.98
C THR A 59 -1.32 20.00 -2.46
N VAL A 60 -2.16 19.33 -1.66
CA VAL A 60 -2.11 19.36 -0.19
C VAL A 60 -1.35 18.13 0.34
N ASP A 61 -0.13 18.33 0.85
CA ASP A 61 0.79 17.25 1.26
C ASP A 61 0.15 16.20 2.17
N VAL A 62 -0.62 16.63 3.18
CA VAL A 62 -1.24 15.69 4.13
C VAL A 62 -2.32 14.84 3.46
N GLU A 63 -3.07 15.40 2.52
CA GLU A 63 -4.12 14.71 1.78
C GLU A 63 -3.50 13.75 0.76
N ARG A 64 -2.51 14.23 -0.01
CA ARG A 64 -1.74 13.42 -0.96
C ARG A 64 -1.07 12.22 -0.28
N ARG A 65 -0.36 12.43 0.82
CA ARG A 65 0.28 11.33 1.59
C ARG A 65 -0.74 10.33 2.14
N CYS A 66 -1.89 10.80 2.60
CA CYS A 66 -2.97 9.91 3.04
C CYS A 66 -3.51 9.07 1.89
N ALA A 67 -3.70 9.66 0.71
CA ALA A 67 -4.19 8.95 -0.46
C ALA A 67 -3.16 7.92 -0.96
N TYR A 68 -1.89 8.29 -1.03
CA TYR A 68 -0.81 7.38 -1.46
C TYR A 68 -0.62 6.24 -0.48
N ARG A 69 -0.73 6.48 0.83
CA ARG A 69 -0.76 5.40 1.83
C ARG A 69 -1.84 4.37 1.52
N ASP A 70 -3.05 4.84 1.26
CA ASP A 70 -4.20 3.98 1.04
C ASP A 70 -4.07 3.22 -0.30
N LEU A 71 -3.56 3.86 -1.36
CA LEU A 71 -3.26 3.21 -2.65
C LEU A 71 -2.18 2.14 -2.54
N ILE A 72 -1.08 2.42 -1.85
CA ILE A 72 0.01 1.46 -1.61
C ILE A 72 -0.48 0.30 -0.73
N SER A 73 -1.38 0.59 0.21
CA SER A 73 -1.87 -0.41 1.15
C SER A 73 -2.96 -1.29 0.56
N GLU A 74 -3.89 -0.74 -0.22
CA GLU A 74 -5.14 -1.41 -0.61
C GLU A 74 -5.37 -1.47 -2.13
N GLY A 75 -4.64 -0.67 -2.92
CA GLY A 75 -4.83 -0.59 -4.37
C GLY A 75 -4.18 -1.75 -5.13
N THR A 76 -4.71 -2.01 -6.33
CA THR A 76 -4.01 -2.81 -7.34
C THR A 76 -2.86 -2.00 -7.95
N ASP A 77 -1.96 -2.67 -8.65
CA ASP A 77 -0.93 -2.04 -9.47
C ASP A 77 -1.53 -1.05 -10.49
N GLU A 78 -2.64 -1.38 -11.16
CA GLU A 78 -3.25 -0.44 -12.11
C GLU A 78 -3.79 0.83 -11.41
N GLN A 79 -4.40 0.66 -10.23
CA GLN A 79 -4.87 1.80 -9.42
C GLN A 79 -3.71 2.64 -8.90
N GLN A 80 -2.58 2.01 -8.55
CA GLN A 80 -1.37 2.72 -8.16
C GLN A 80 -0.84 3.55 -9.33
N CYS A 81 -0.74 2.97 -10.52
CA CYS A 81 -0.31 3.67 -11.75
C CYS A 81 -1.23 4.83 -12.14
N GLU A 82 -2.54 4.67 -11.97
CA GLU A 82 -3.53 5.70 -12.32
C GLU A 82 -3.53 6.90 -11.36
N PHE A 83 -3.31 6.68 -10.06
CA PHE A 83 -3.54 7.71 -9.05
C PHE A 83 -2.27 8.25 -8.37
N ILE A 84 -1.15 7.54 -8.43
CA ILE A 84 0.11 8.00 -7.85
C ILE A 84 0.93 8.72 -8.90
N ASN A 85 1.43 9.91 -8.56
CA ASN A 85 2.40 10.62 -9.38
C ASN A 85 3.81 10.25 -8.93
N LYS A 86 4.68 9.87 -9.88
CA LYS A 86 6.06 9.44 -9.62
C LYS A 86 6.85 10.45 -8.80
N GLU A 87 6.93 11.69 -9.27
CA GLU A 87 7.80 12.71 -8.67
C GLU A 87 7.34 13.09 -7.27
N LEU A 88 6.03 13.23 -7.07
CA LEU A 88 5.45 13.50 -5.76
C LEU A 88 5.62 12.32 -4.80
N LEU A 89 5.51 11.08 -5.30
CA LEU A 89 5.75 9.90 -4.49
C LEU A 89 7.20 9.88 -3.99
N ILE A 90 8.20 10.11 -4.85
CA ILE A 90 9.61 10.11 -4.44
C ILE A 90 9.84 11.09 -3.28
N GLN A 91 9.21 12.27 -3.34
CA GLN A 91 9.31 13.29 -2.29
C GLN A 91 8.59 12.88 -0.99
N ASP A 92 7.42 12.26 -1.11
CA ASP A 92 6.56 11.96 0.02
C ASP A 92 6.81 10.60 0.67
N PHE A 93 7.42 9.65 -0.03
CA PHE A 93 7.59 8.27 0.43
C PHE A 93 8.24 8.16 1.82
N PRO A 94 9.29 8.94 2.17
CA PRO A 94 9.87 8.93 3.52
C PRO A 94 8.90 9.40 4.62
N HIS A 95 7.83 10.11 4.25
CA HIS A 95 6.85 10.70 5.17
C HIS A 95 5.52 9.91 5.24
N ILE A 96 5.39 8.84 4.47
CA ILE A 96 4.18 8.00 4.47
C ILE A 96 4.36 6.85 5.47
N PHE A 97 3.44 6.78 6.44
CA PHE A 97 3.39 5.68 7.40
C PHE A 97 2.76 4.43 6.78
N LEU A 98 3.61 3.51 6.31
CA LEU A 98 3.23 2.23 5.70
C LEU A 98 3.39 1.05 6.67
N ALA A 99 2.66 -0.04 6.39
CA ALA A 99 2.97 -1.33 7.00
C ALA A 99 4.35 -1.81 6.54
N GLU A 100 5.13 -2.43 7.45
CA GLU A 100 6.52 -2.85 7.19
C GLU A 100 6.68 -3.67 5.89
N ARG A 101 5.77 -4.61 5.63
CA ARG A 101 5.78 -5.45 4.42
C ARG A 101 5.56 -4.63 3.14
N ALA A 102 4.70 -3.61 3.19
CA ALA A 102 4.43 -2.73 2.04
C ALA A 102 5.61 -1.78 1.80
N TYR A 103 6.14 -1.17 2.87
CA TYR A 103 7.31 -0.30 2.80
C TYR A 103 8.52 -1.04 2.22
N LYS A 104 8.79 -2.25 2.72
CA LYS A 104 9.89 -3.08 2.24
C LYS A 104 9.69 -3.48 0.78
N LEU A 105 8.49 -3.94 0.40
CA LEU A 105 8.18 -4.28 -1.00
C LEU A 105 8.51 -3.11 -1.93
N TRP A 106 8.00 -1.92 -1.63
CA TRP A 106 8.21 -0.75 -2.47
C TRP A 106 9.67 -0.29 -2.51
N LYS A 107 10.38 -0.34 -1.37
CA LYS A 107 11.81 0.01 -1.31
C LYS A 107 12.69 -0.99 -2.05
N ASP A 108 12.36 -2.29 -1.98
CA ASP A 108 13.09 -3.34 -2.68
C ASP A 108 12.79 -3.32 -4.19
N SER A 109 11.58 -2.94 -4.60
CA SER A 109 11.18 -2.79 -6.02
C SER A 109 11.76 -1.54 -6.68
N PHE A 110 11.91 -0.43 -5.94
CA PHE A 110 12.24 0.87 -6.52
C PHE A 110 13.46 1.53 -5.84
N PRO A 111 14.66 1.43 -6.44
CA PRO A 111 15.88 2.02 -5.90
C PRO A 111 15.80 3.54 -5.68
N GLU A 112 14.97 4.25 -6.45
CA GLU A 112 14.76 5.70 -6.36
C GLU A 112 14.09 6.11 -5.03
N LEU A 113 13.27 5.23 -4.45
CA LEU A 113 12.64 5.46 -3.14
C LEU A 113 13.57 5.14 -1.97
N ALA A 114 14.71 4.49 -2.24
CA ALA A 114 15.69 4.11 -1.24
C ALA A 114 16.75 5.18 -0.98
N GLN A 115 16.77 6.25 -1.77
CA GLN A 115 17.71 7.35 -1.56
C GLN A 115 17.25 8.15 -0.34
N ASP A 116 18.05 8.11 0.72
CA ASP A 116 17.89 8.99 1.87
C ASP A 116 18.06 10.43 1.37
N GLY A 117 17.00 11.23 1.46
CA GLY A 117 17.06 12.68 1.27
C GLY A 117 17.89 13.36 2.37
#